data_AF-B0CWY5-F1
#
_entry.id   AF-B0CWY5-F1
#
_cell.length_a   1.000
_cell.length_b   1.000
_cell.length_c   1.000
_cell.angle_alpha   90.00
_cell.angle_beta   90.00
_cell.angle_gamma   90.00
#
_symmetry.space_group_name_H-M   'P 1'
#
loop_
_entity.id
_entity.type
_entity.pdbx_description
1 polymer ?
#
loop_
_entity_poly.entity_id
_entity_poly.type
_entity_poly.pdbx_seq_one_letter_code
_entity_poly.pdbx_strand_id
1 'polypeptide(L)'
;MHSTLENAKSRRTTHCYQVCRFSHDVSYSSSVCVSPLVYPPRIDHPVWYYFIDYGLSRRFLPDQLHFLLDWGGRDDDVPELEKHQPYDPFKVDVFTVGNVFFKEFYQKYLGLEFLSELIEFMMTKDPGKRPSSQVVLQKWRKIKTGLSTSTARWRLRRPDESVGERVVLDTIAVAKQGIHSITHLFNDDLRTW
;
A
#
# COMPACT_ATOMS: atom_id res chain seq x y z
N MET A 1 -49.30 15.94 -6.46
CA MET A 1 -49.03 14.56 -6.02
C MET A 1 -47.83 14.04 -6.78
N HIS A 2 -46.75 13.80 -6.05
CA HIS A 2 -45.46 13.29 -6.52
C HIS A 2 -45.59 11.92 -7.22
N SER A 3 -44.83 11.71 -8.29
CA SER A 3 -43.74 10.71 -8.26
C SER A 3 -42.88 10.82 -9.53
N THR A 4 -41.61 11.11 -9.35
CA THR A 4 -40.56 10.92 -10.33
C THR A 4 -39.61 9.93 -9.69
N LEU A 5 -39.49 8.72 -10.27
CA LEU A 5 -38.53 7.71 -9.85
C LEU A 5 -37.18 8.06 -10.52
N GLU A 6 -36.29 8.70 -9.76
CA GLU A 6 -34.88 8.80 -10.15
C GLU A 6 -34.09 7.62 -9.58
N ASN A 7 -33.42 6.92 -10.50
CA ASN A 7 -32.52 5.81 -10.26
C ASN A 7 -31.37 6.23 -9.32
N ALA A 8 -31.29 5.56 -8.17
CA ALA A 8 -30.18 5.68 -7.23
C ALA A 8 -28.90 5.09 -7.85
N LYS A 9 -28.05 5.97 -8.38
CA LYS A 9 -26.70 5.66 -8.82
C LYS A 9 -25.85 5.34 -7.59
N SER A 10 -25.60 4.05 -7.37
CA SER A 10 -24.62 3.49 -6.41
C SER A 10 -23.28 4.21 -6.52
N ARG A 11 -23.02 5.16 -5.62
CA ARG A 11 -21.71 5.82 -5.47
C ARG A 11 -20.79 4.86 -4.71
N ARG A 12 -19.93 4.14 -5.43
CA ARG A 12 -18.75 3.49 -4.84
C ARG A 12 -17.77 4.60 -4.50
N THR A 13 -17.63 4.91 -3.21
CA THR A 13 -16.58 5.78 -2.68
C THR A 13 -15.27 4.99 -2.65
N THR A 14 -14.48 5.13 -3.71
CA THR A 14 -13.11 4.60 -3.77
C THR A 14 -12.27 5.39 -2.77
N HIS A 15 -11.91 4.76 -1.65
CA HIS A 15 -10.99 5.34 -0.66
C HIS A 15 -9.59 5.34 -1.25
N CYS A 16 -9.21 6.44 -1.91
CA CYS A 16 -7.92 6.60 -2.56
C CYS A 16 -6.92 7.19 -1.57
N TYR A 17 -6.05 6.35 -0.98
CA TYR A 17 -4.77 6.83 -0.48
C TYR A 17 -3.88 7.06 -1.70
N GLN A 18 -3.71 8.33 -2.07
CA GLN A 18 -3.00 8.71 -3.28
C GLN A 18 -1.48 8.68 -3.01
N VAL A 19 -0.80 7.65 -3.52
CA VAL A 19 0.66 7.55 -3.49
C VAL A 19 1.21 8.22 -4.77
N CYS A 20 1.72 9.45 -4.62
CA CYS A 20 2.32 10.19 -5.73
C CYS A 20 3.85 9.97 -5.81
N ARG A 21 4.39 9.90 -7.04
CA ARG A 21 5.83 9.78 -7.34
C ARG A 21 6.41 11.15 -7.67
N PHE A 22 7.59 11.47 -7.12
CA PHE A 22 8.46 12.54 -7.62
C PHE A 22 9.72 11.90 -8.23
N SER A 23 10.00 12.21 -9.50
CA SER A 23 11.29 11.93 -10.14
C SER A 23 12.08 13.24 -10.20
N HIS A 24 13.30 13.25 -9.66
CA HIS A 24 14.23 14.37 -9.81
C HIS A 24 14.95 14.22 -11.16
N ASP A 25 14.48 14.94 -12.17
CA ASP A 25 15.28 15.57 -13.24
C ASP A 25 14.33 16.24 -14.23
N VAL A 26 14.32 17.58 -14.26
CA VAL A 26 13.61 18.35 -15.29
C VAL A 26 14.55 19.45 -15.78
N SER A 27 15.33 19.14 -16.81
CA SER A 27 16.00 20.12 -17.65
C SER A 27 15.11 20.44 -18.85
N TYR A 28 14.60 21.67 -18.92
CA TYR A 28 13.69 22.15 -19.97
C TYR A 28 14.47 22.48 -21.24
N SER A 29 14.26 21.71 -22.32
CA SER A 29 14.75 22.01 -23.67
C SER A 29 13.55 22.09 -24.62
N SER A 30 13.42 23.23 -25.31
CA SER A 30 12.27 23.64 -26.12
C SER A 30 12.24 23.00 -27.51
N SER A 31 12.21 21.67 -27.58
CA SER A 31 11.85 20.94 -28.81
C SER A 31 10.89 19.80 -28.43
N VAL A 32 9.60 20.02 -28.72
CA VAL A 32 8.53 19.09 -28.34
C VAL A 32 8.46 17.96 -29.36
N CYS A 33 9.37 16.99 -29.24
CA CYS A 33 9.10 15.63 -29.66
C CYS A 33 8.33 14.97 -28.50
N VAL A 34 7.00 14.81 -28.62
CA VAL A 34 6.22 14.03 -27.66
C VAL A 34 6.56 12.55 -27.86
N SER A 35 7.71 12.14 -27.35
CA SER A 35 8.02 10.74 -27.15
C SER A 35 7.10 10.25 -26.02
N PRO A 36 6.39 9.12 -26.16
CA PRO A 36 5.69 8.52 -25.04
C PRO A 36 6.67 8.36 -23.89
N LEU A 37 6.34 8.92 -22.72
CA LEU A 37 7.14 8.69 -21.52
C LEU A 37 7.02 7.20 -21.17
N VAL A 38 8.03 6.42 -21.53
CA VAL A 38 8.13 5.02 -21.13
C VAL A 38 8.56 5.01 -19.67
N TYR A 39 7.60 4.82 -18.76
CA TYR A 39 7.90 4.66 -17.36
C TYR A 39 8.50 3.27 -17.13
N PRO A 40 9.72 3.18 -16.60
CA PRO A 40 10.30 1.88 -16.37
C PRO A 40 9.55 1.14 -15.24
N PRO A 41 9.54 -0.21 -15.25
CA PRO A 41 8.83 -1.00 -14.26
C PRO A 41 9.34 -0.70 -12.85
N ARG A 42 8.43 -0.49 -11.89
CA ARG A 42 8.79 -0.21 -10.48
C ARG A 42 9.60 -1.34 -9.83
N ILE A 43 9.47 -2.55 -10.35
CA ILE A 43 10.15 -3.73 -9.83
C ILE A 43 11.65 -3.77 -10.17
N ASP A 44 12.06 -3.01 -11.19
CA ASP A 44 13.44 -3.00 -11.70
C ASP A 44 14.22 -1.74 -11.29
N HIS A 45 13.56 -0.81 -10.59
CA HIS A 45 14.17 0.43 -10.14
C HIS A 45 13.81 0.72 -8.69
N PRO A 46 14.73 1.25 -7.85
CA PRO A 46 14.39 1.70 -6.51
C PRO A 46 13.29 2.76 -6.54
N VAL A 47 12.20 2.54 -5.82
CA VAL A 47 11.08 3.48 -5.69
C VAL A 47 10.92 3.89 -4.23
N TRP A 48 10.80 5.20 -4.00
CA TRP A 48 10.54 5.77 -2.68
C TRP A 48 9.06 6.09 -2.54
N TYR A 49 8.50 5.72 -1.38
CA TYR A 49 7.11 5.94 -1.02
C TYR A 49 7.05 6.90 0.16
N TYR A 50 6.19 7.91 0.06
CA TYR A 50 6.02 8.94 1.09
C TYR A 50 4.55 9.05 1.48
N PHE A 51 4.29 9.21 2.77
CA PHE A 51 2.99 9.67 3.25
C PHE A 51 2.82 11.15 2.89
N ILE A 52 1.67 11.49 2.33
CA ILE A 52 1.32 12.85 1.92
C ILE A 52 -0.05 13.23 2.50
N ASP A 53 -0.45 14.48 2.26
CA ASP A 53 -1.72 15.06 2.70
C ASP A 53 -1.88 15.08 4.23
N TYR A 54 -1.07 15.94 4.86
CA TYR A 54 -1.10 16.17 6.31
C TYR A 54 -2.21 17.14 6.76
N GLY A 55 -3.25 17.37 5.93
CA GLY A 55 -4.30 18.35 6.21
C GLY A 55 -5.13 18.04 7.47
N LEU A 56 -5.16 16.76 7.89
CA LEU A 56 -5.81 16.31 9.12
C LEU A 56 -4.81 15.88 10.21
N SER A 57 -3.51 16.05 9.97
CA SER A 57 -2.48 15.63 10.90
C SER A 57 -2.34 16.62 12.06
N ARG A 58 -2.00 16.10 13.24
CA ARG A 58 -1.65 16.91 14.41
C ARG A 58 -0.21 16.68 14.80
N ARG A 59 0.47 17.76 15.19
CA ARG A 59 1.81 17.72 15.75
C ARG A 59 1.71 17.74 17.27
N PHE A 60 2.25 16.70 17.90
CA PHE A 60 2.40 16.62 19.34
C PHE A 60 3.85 16.92 19.73
N LEU A 61 4.03 17.64 20.83
CA LEU A 61 5.35 17.80 21.45
C LEU A 61 5.70 16.55 22.27
N PRO A 62 7.00 16.30 22.53
CA PRO A 62 7.40 15.30 23.53
C PRO A 62 6.64 15.55 24.85
N ASP A 63 6.14 14.47 25.46
CA ASP A 63 5.39 14.46 26.73
C ASP A 63 4.01 15.15 26.72
N GLN A 64 3.54 15.63 25.56
CA GLN A 64 2.19 16.15 25.43
C GLN A 64 1.17 15.01 25.46
N LEU A 65 0.11 15.15 26.26
CA LEU A 65 -1.05 14.26 26.20
C LEU A 65 -1.65 14.28 24.78
N HIS A 66 -1.71 13.12 24.15
CA HIS A 66 -2.04 13.00 22.72
C HIS A 66 -3.44 12.48 22.43
N PHE A 67 -4.35 12.47 23.41
CA PHE A 67 -5.74 12.06 23.18
C PHE A 67 -6.54 13.17 22.49
N LEU A 68 -7.27 12.79 21.43
CA LEU A 68 -8.10 13.70 20.65
C LEU A 68 -9.58 13.39 20.85
N LEU A 69 -10.40 14.45 20.82
CA LEU A 69 -11.86 14.38 20.83
C LEU A 69 -12.38 15.16 19.62
N ASP A 70 -12.36 14.52 18.46
CA ASP A 70 -12.91 15.02 17.20
C ASP A 70 -13.43 13.85 16.35
N TRP A 71 -13.94 14.14 15.15
CA TRP A 71 -14.45 13.14 14.22
C TRP A 71 -13.35 12.24 13.61
N GLY A 72 -12.07 12.57 13.81
CA GLY A 72 -10.93 11.79 13.35
C GLY A 72 -10.69 11.79 11.85
N GLY A 73 -9.89 10.81 11.39
CA GLY A 73 -9.37 10.70 10.04
C GLY A 73 -10.42 10.42 8.96
N ARG A 74 -9.97 10.05 7.75
CA ARG A 74 -10.86 9.72 6.60
C ARG A 74 -11.28 8.26 6.52
N ASP A 75 -10.82 7.42 7.45
CA ASP A 75 -11.17 6.00 7.47
C ASP A 75 -12.34 5.77 8.43
N ASP A 76 -13.53 5.60 7.85
CA ASP A 76 -14.78 5.43 8.59
C ASP A 76 -14.86 4.07 9.31
N ASP A 77 -13.97 3.11 9.01
CA ASP A 77 -13.99 1.78 9.64
C ASP A 77 -13.29 1.73 11.00
N VAL A 78 -12.70 2.84 11.44
CA VAL A 78 -11.96 2.90 12.70
C VAL A 78 -12.96 2.83 13.88
N PRO A 79 -12.97 1.75 14.68
CA PRO A 79 -14.07 1.46 15.59
C PRO A 79 -14.18 2.43 16.76
N GLU A 80 -13.09 3.08 17.16
CA GLU A 80 -13.12 4.09 18.22
C GLU A 80 -13.68 5.45 17.77
N LEU A 81 -13.66 5.78 16.48
CA LEU A 81 -14.15 7.06 15.97
C LEU A 81 -15.69 7.13 15.96
N GLU A 82 -16.37 5.99 15.82
CA GLU A 82 -17.83 5.93 15.90
C GLU A 82 -18.38 6.38 17.26
N LYS A 83 -17.62 6.12 18.34
CA LYS A 83 -18.08 6.29 19.73
C LYS A 83 -17.97 7.73 20.25
N HIS A 84 -17.36 8.65 19.49
CA HIS A 84 -17.14 10.03 19.90
C HIS A 84 -16.47 10.16 21.28
N GLN A 85 -15.55 9.25 21.59
CA GLN A 85 -14.78 9.24 22.84
C GLN A 85 -13.34 9.70 22.57
N PRO A 86 -12.62 10.20 23.60
CA PRO A 86 -11.21 10.50 23.44
C PRO A 86 -10.43 9.28 22.94
N TYR A 87 -9.64 9.45 21.89
CA TYR A 87 -8.90 8.36 21.25
C TYR A 87 -7.42 8.71 21.06
N ASP A 88 -6.60 7.67 20.91
CA ASP A 88 -5.17 7.81 20.58
C ASP A 88 -4.99 7.82 19.06
N PRO A 89 -4.60 8.96 18.45
CA PRO A 89 -4.45 9.09 17.00
C PRO A 89 -3.36 8.17 16.44
N PHE A 90 -2.32 7.83 17.21
CA PHE A 90 -1.28 6.91 16.73
C PHE A 90 -1.82 5.49 16.56
N LYS A 91 -2.82 5.10 17.36
CA LYS A 91 -3.51 3.81 17.17
C LYS A 91 -4.44 3.85 15.96
N VAL A 92 -5.08 4.99 15.70
CA VAL A 92 -5.90 5.21 14.50
C VAL A 92 -5.05 5.09 13.23
N ASP A 93 -3.85 5.68 13.21
CA ASP A 93 -2.93 5.56 12.07
C ASP A 93 -2.55 4.10 11.78
N VAL A 94 -2.25 3.32 12.83
CA VAL A 94 -1.93 1.89 12.70
C VAL A 94 -3.10 1.11 12.11
N PHE A 95 -4.32 1.35 12.59
CA PHE A 95 -5.51 0.69 12.05
C PHE A 95 -5.72 1.07 10.59
N THR A 96 -5.65 2.36 10.29
CA THR A 96 -5.83 2.92 8.95
C THR A 96 -4.88 2.28 7.93
N VAL A 97 -3.59 2.18 8.24
CA VAL A 97 -2.62 1.50 7.36
C VAL A 97 -2.92 0.02 7.22
N GLY A 98 -3.35 -0.65 8.31
CA GLY A 98 -3.80 -2.04 8.27
C GLY A 98 -5.00 -2.23 7.35
N ASN A 99 -5.96 -1.31 7.39
CA ASN A 99 -7.14 -1.31 6.55
C ASN A 99 -6.80 -1.07 5.08
N VAL A 100 -5.79 -0.24 4.78
CA VAL A 100 -5.23 -0.10 3.43
C VAL A 100 -4.66 -1.44 2.95
N PHE A 101 -3.85 -2.12 3.76
CA PHE A 101 -3.34 -3.45 3.40
C PHE A 101 -4.47 -4.46 3.17
N PHE A 102 -5.51 -4.40 3.98
CA PHE A 102 -6.67 -5.28 3.83
C PHE A 102 -7.45 -5.00 2.53
N LYS A 103 -7.93 -3.77 2.34
CA LYS A 103 -8.82 -3.39 1.23
C LYS A 103 -8.10 -3.31 -0.10
N GLU A 104 -6.90 -2.71 -0.13
CA GLU A 104 -6.21 -2.41 -1.38
C GLU A 104 -5.33 -3.56 -1.87
N PHE A 105 -4.94 -4.47 -0.98
CA PHE A 105 -4.07 -5.59 -1.34
C PHE A 105 -4.73 -6.93 -1.06
N TYR A 106 -4.96 -7.27 0.20
CA TYR A 106 -5.37 -8.61 0.61
C TYR A 106 -6.69 -9.07 -0.02
N GLN A 107 -7.69 -8.18 -0.09
CA GLN A 107 -8.99 -8.51 -0.70
C GLN A 107 -8.97 -8.53 -2.23
N LYS A 108 -8.04 -7.80 -2.87
CA LYS A 108 -8.02 -7.59 -4.32
C LYS A 108 -7.08 -8.55 -5.05
N TYR A 109 -6.12 -9.16 -4.36
CA TYR A 109 -5.09 -9.99 -4.97
C TYR A 109 -4.89 -11.31 -4.23
N LEU A 110 -4.54 -12.35 -4.98
CA LEU A 110 -4.25 -13.69 -4.47
C LEU A 110 -2.75 -13.83 -4.15
N GLY A 111 -2.39 -14.75 -3.24
CA GLY A 111 -0.98 -15.01 -2.89
C GLY A 111 -0.41 -14.05 -1.83
N LEU A 112 -1.28 -13.32 -1.12
CA LEU A 112 -0.92 -12.36 -0.08
C LEU A 112 -1.26 -12.87 1.33
N GLU A 113 -1.36 -14.19 1.50
CA GLU A 113 -1.73 -14.83 2.77
C GLU A 113 -0.73 -14.48 3.88
N PHE A 114 0.53 -14.22 3.54
CA PHE A 114 1.57 -13.77 4.46
C PHE A 114 1.29 -12.40 5.11
N LEU A 115 0.39 -11.58 4.53
CA LEU A 115 -0.03 -10.31 5.12
C LEU A 115 -1.12 -10.47 6.17
N SER A 116 -1.86 -11.58 6.17
CA SER A 116 -3.04 -11.79 7.03
C SER A 116 -2.74 -11.51 8.51
N GLU A 117 -1.71 -12.14 9.06
CA GLU A 117 -1.31 -11.95 10.46
C GLU A 117 -0.90 -10.51 10.78
N LEU A 118 -0.30 -9.78 9.84
CA LEU A 118 0.08 -8.39 10.04
C LEU A 118 -1.16 -7.50 10.06
N ILE A 119 -2.08 -7.74 9.11
CA ILE A 119 -3.35 -7.01 9.00
C ILE A 119 -4.17 -7.19 10.27
N GLU A 120 -4.39 -8.43 10.71
CA GLU A 120 -5.16 -8.71 11.93
C GLU A 120 -4.51 -8.07 13.17
N PHE A 121 -3.18 -8.10 13.25
CA PHE A 121 -2.43 -7.47 14.32
C PHE A 121 -2.62 -5.95 14.33
N MET A 122 -2.56 -5.29 13.18
CA MET A 122 -2.76 -3.84 13.04
C MET A 122 -4.23 -3.43 13.24
N MET A 123 -5.17 -4.23 12.77
CA MET A 123 -6.63 -3.95 12.82
C MET A 123 -7.30 -4.50 14.09
N THR A 124 -6.54 -4.70 15.17
CA THR A 124 -7.10 -5.08 16.47
C THR A 124 -8.15 -4.05 16.91
N LYS A 125 -9.39 -4.50 17.13
CA LYS A 125 -10.54 -3.62 17.42
C LYS A 125 -10.38 -2.82 18.71
N ASP A 126 -9.76 -3.42 19.72
CA ASP A 126 -9.44 -2.73 20.98
C ASP A 126 -8.19 -1.86 20.80
N PRO A 127 -8.29 -0.52 20.81
CA PRO A 127 -7.15 0.36 20.61
C PRO A 127 -6.08 0.22 21.71
N GLY A 128 -6.46 -0.23 22.91
CA GLY A 128 -5.53 -0.49 24.01
C GLY A 128 -4.63 -1.70 23.72
N LYS A 129 -5.16 -2.72 23.04
CA LYS A 129 -4.42 -3.92 22.63
C LYS A 129 -3.72 -3.77 21.27
N ARG A 130 -4.13 -2.79 20.47
CA ARG A 130 -3.52 -2.51 19.16
C ARG A 130 -2.04 -2.14 19.33
N PRO A 131 -1.12 -2.71 18.53
CA PRO A 131 0.32 -2.43 18.65
C PRO A 131 0.67 -0.99 18.26
N SER A 132 1.85 -0.52 18.68
CA SER A 132 2.43 0.72 18.16
C SER A 132 3.02 0.50 16.76
N SER A 133 3.17 1.58 16.00
CA SER A 133 3.78 1.55 14.67
C SER A 133 5.19 0.95 14.66
N GLN A 134 5.97 1.17 15.73
CA GLN A 134 7.30 0.58 15.90
C GLN A 134 7.24 -0.95 16.03
N VAL A 135 6.30 -1.47 16.83
CA VAL A 135 6.11 -2.93 17.00
C VAL A 135 5.61 -3.56 15.70
N VAL A 136 4.70 -2.89 14.99
CA VAL A 136 4.22 -3.30 13.67
C VAL A 136 5.38 -3.39 12.67
N LEU A 137 6.23 -2.37 12.62
CA LEU A 137 7.40 -2.34 11.72
C LEU A 137 8.35 -3.50 12.01
N GLN A 138 8.57 -3.85 13.27
CA GLN A 138 9.37 -5.02 13.64
C GLN A 138 8.73 -6.33 13.16
N LYS A 139 7.42 -6.49 13.33
CA LYS A 139 6.70 -7.68 12.82
C LYS A 139 6.79 -7.75 11.30
N TRP A 140 6.60 -6.63 10.59
CA TRP A 140 6.77 -6.57 9.13
C TRP A 140 8.18 -6.98 8.69
N ARG A 141 9.23 -6.49 9.35
CA ARG A 141 10.61 -6.87 9.03
C ARG A 141 10.82 -8.39 9.15
N LYS A 142 10.26 -9.02 10.19
CA LYS A 142 10.32 -10.49 10.37
C LYS A 142 9.56 -11.25 9.27
N ILE A 143 8.37 -10.79 8.90
CA ILE A 143 7.61 -11.38 7.79
C ILE A 143 8.41 -11.27 6.49
N LYS A 144 8.97 -10.07 6.23
CA LYS A 144 9.77 -9.80 5.04
C LYS A 144 11.00 -10.72 4.93
N THR A 145 11.66 -11.05 6.03
CA THR A 145 12.81 -11.99 6.00
C THR A 145 12.43 -13.41 5.59
N GLY A 146 11.17 -13.81 5.76
CA GLY A 146 10.66 -15.11 5.33
C GLY A 146 10.24 -15.15 3.84
N LEU A 147 10.21 -14.01 3.15
CA LEU A 147 9.81 -13.95 1.74
C LEU A 147 11.01 -14.21 0.84
N SER A 148 10.88 -15.17 -0.08
CA SER A 148 11.87 -15.35 -1.14
C SER A 148 11.84 -14.16 -2.12
N THR A 149 12.98 -13.84 -2.74
CA THR A 149 13.06 -12.80 -3.79
C THR A 149 12.05 -13.07 -4.90
N SER A 150 11.85 -14.34 -5.27
CA SER A 150 10.86 -14.80 -6.22
C SER A 150 9.44 -14.43 -5.81
N THR A 151 9.05 -14.74 -4.56
CA THR A 151 7.73 -14.40 -4.01
C THR A 151 7.51 -12.89 -3.97
N ALA A 152 8.51 -12.14 -3.52
CA ALA A 152 8.43 -10.68 -3.41
C ALA A 152 8.37 -9.97 -4.78
N ARG A 153 8.96 -10.59 -5.82
CA ARG A 153 8.95 -10.09 -7.20
C ARG A 153 7.80 -10.65 -8.04
N TRP A 154 7.01 -11.57 -7.51
CA TRP A 154 5.89 -12.15 -8.24
C TRP A 154 4.84 -11.08 -8.52
N ARG A 155 4.17 -11.19 -9.67
CA ARG A 155 3.10 -10.25 -10.03
C ARG A 155 1.92 -10.40 -9.08
N LEU A 156 1.24 -9.30 -8.79
CA LEU A 156 -0.05 -9.33 -8.11
C LEU A 156 -1.10 -9.94 -9.06
N ARG A 157 -1.77 -11.01 -8.60
CA ARG A 157 -2.77 -11.74 -9.39
C ARG A 157 -4.17 -11.39 -8.90
N ARG A 158 -5.07 -10.96 -9.79
CA ARG A 158 -6.47 -10.73 -9.42
C ARG A 158 -7.28 -12.03 -9.46
N PRO A 159 -8.32 -12.18 -8.62
CA PRO A 159 -9.18 -13.37 -8.64
C PRO A 159 -9.98 -13.57 -9.94
N ASP A 160 -10.26 -12.51 -10.68
CA ASP A 160 -11.09 -12.49 -11.89
C ASP A 160 -10.32 -12.68 -13.20
N GLU A 161 -9.00 -12.91 -13.14
CA GLU A 161 -8.18 -13.17 -14.33
C GLU A 161 -8.64 -14.45 -15.06
N SER A 162 -8.84 -14.35 -16.37
CA SER A 162 -9.18 -15.52 -17.19
C SER A 162 -8.02 -16.52 -17.26
N VAL A 163 -8.31 -17.79 -17.55
CA VAL A 163 -7.26 -18.84 -17.67
C VAL A 163 -6.22 -18.45 -18.73
N GLY A 164 -6.65 -17.91 -19.87
CA GLY A 164 -5.74 -17.49 -20.95
C GLY A 164 -4.86 -16.30 -20.54
N GLU A 165 -5.45 -15.28 -19.93
CA GLU A 165 -4.71 -14.12 -19.41
C GLU A 165 -3.68 -14.55 -18.37
N ARG A 166 -4.07 -15.44 -17.46
CA ARG A 166 -3.19 -15.98 -16.43
C ARG A 166 -1.96 -16.66 -17.01
N VAL A 167 -2.16 -17.56 -17.99
CA VAL A 167 -1.05 -18.29 -18.64
C VAL A 167 -0.07 -17.32 -19.29
N VAL A 168 -0.58 -16.32 -20.02
CA VAL A 168 0.25 -15.31 -20.69
C VAL A 168 1.03 -14.48 -19.66
N LEU A 169 0.35 -13.95 -18.64
CA LEU A 169 0.98 -13.09 -17.63
C LEU A 169 1.98 -13.85 -16.74
N ASP A 170 1.68 -15.11 -16.38
CA ASP A 170 2.60 -15.96 -15.61
C ASP A 170 3.85 -16.28 -16.43
N THR A 171 3.70 -16.58 -17.73
CA THR A 171 4.84 -16.80 -18.63
C THR A 171 5.75 -15.56 -18.71
N ILE A 172 5.14 -14.37 -18.82
CA ILE A 172 5.89 -13.10 -18.81
C ILE A 172 6.59 -12.87 -17.47
N ALA A 173 5.93 -13.18 -16.34
CA ALA A 173 6.52 -13.03 -15.02
C ALA A 173 7.73 -13.95 -14.82
N VAL A 174 7.63 -15.22 -15.22
CA VAL A 174 8.75 -16.18 -15.19
C VAL A 174 9.92 -15.68 -16.04
N ALA A 175 9.66 -15.21 -17.26
CA ALA A 175 10.72 -14.67 -18.13
C ALA A 175 11.43 -13.47 -17.47
N LYS A 176 10.68 -12.52 -16.90
CA LYS A 176 11.26 -11.37 -16.18
C LYS A 176 12.07 -11.78 -14.96
N GLN A 177 11.60 -12.77 -14.21
CA GLN A 177 12.32 -13.29 -13.05
C GLN A 177 13.61 -14.01 -13.46
N GLY A 178 13.59 -14.75 -14.58
CA GLY A 178 14.77 -15.37 -15.17
C GLY A 178 15.83 -14.35 -15.56
N ILE A 179 15.45 -13.30 -16.30
CA ILE A 179 16.35 -12.20 -16.68
C ILE A 179 16.95 -11.54 -15.42
N HIS A 180 16.12 -11.23 -14.42
CA HIS A 180 16.59 -10.63 -13.17
C HIS A 180 17.61 -11.52 -12.44
N SER A 181 17.33 -12.83 -12.36
CA SER A 181 18.22 -13.79 -11.68
C SER A 181 19.57 -13.89 -12.39
N ILE A 182 19.56 -13.94 -13.73
CA ILE A 182 20.78 -13.99 -14.54
C ILE A 182 21.60 -12.69 -14.37
N THR A 183 20.97 -11.52 -14.45
CA THR A 183 21.66 -10.24 -14.26
C THR A 183 22.26 -10.12 -12.86
N HIS A 184 21.58 -10.62 -11.82
CA HIS A 184 22.11 -10.61 -10.46
C HIS A 184 23.34 -11.51 -10.33
N LEU A 185 23.29 -12.74 -10.87
CA LEU A 185 24.42 -13.67 -10.87
C LEU A 185 25.66 -13.07 -11.54
N PHE A 186 25.51 -12.48 -12.73
CA PHE A 186 26.63 -11.88 -13.45
C PHE A 186 27.17 -10.61 -12.78
N ASN A 187 26.32 -9.80 -12.15
CA ASN A 187 26.78 -8.62 -11.40
C ASN A 187 27.51 -8.99 -10.10
N ASP A 188 27.12 -10.09 -9.45
CA ASP A 188 27.85 -10.61 -8.29
C ASP A 188 29.23 -11.12 -8.69
N ASP A 189 29.34 -11.84 -9.83
CA ASP A 189 30.61 -12.33 -10.36
C ASP A 189 31.57 -11.17 -10.73
N LEU A 190 31.07 -10.09 -11.32
CA LEU A 190 31.88 -8.91 -11.70
C LEU A 190 32.36 -8.08 -10.49
N ARG A 191 31.86 -8.33 -9.28
CA ARG A 191 32.23 -7.62 -8.05
C ARG A 191 33.26 -8.38 -7.19
N THR A 192 33.70 -9.56 -7.64
CA THR A 192 34.62 -10.45 -6.91
C THR A 192 36.09 -10.38 -7.39
N TRP A 193 36.46 -9.35 -8.17
CA TRP A 193 37.85 -9.06 -8.56
C TRP A 193 38.24 -7.61 -8.27
#